data_AF-A0A067MNX1-F1
#
_entry.id   AF-A0A067MNX1-F1
#
_cell.length_a   1.000
_cell.length_b   1.000
_cell.length_c   1.000
_cell.angle_alpha   90.00
_cell.angle_beta   90.00
_cell.angle_gamma   90.00
#
_symmetry.space_group_name_H-M   'P 1'
#
loop_
_entity.id
_entity.type
_entity.pdbx_description
1 polymer ?
#
loop_
_entity_poly.entity_id
_entity_poly.type
_entity_poly.pdbx_seq_one_letter_code
_entity_poly.pdbx_strand_id
1 'polypeptide(L)'
;LEEYVLLTHGDLGTGEKIAGLQRSRRIERPPRVPVSNRLSYVIFVPGFFHIKMACTEAIWKIFIEATKPSPGGSSHKHSIFTLCTLLRPKEIAKIGLNPSFCMQHTLINHVLAASILLCWTNEIQARYGYETLEEWARHSPTYDDFVDISEEIVKGHVAPQAFRPPEEGKDADAVRDTMKLWNQDALLYAMTSHAANTGDVGRVEQLLLLWIYIWKGVGKHKYAKHITDFLLNLNKGWPPCLSRTIQLNWLVNPTGRPDGFRGADWVLKWNNLRHKHTHSGQGPNQTIQYIIKQSPLVKVFQNTHKVIKVGFALTGRTLKHPPPVMKKTLEHVQSYMELEKMLTLLRGRKL
;
A
#
# COMPACT_ATOMS: atom_id res chain seq x y z
N LEU A 1 1.98 12.74 31.62
CA LEU A 1 0.82 12.70 30.71
C LEU A 1 -0.41 12.98 31.55
N GLU A 2 -1.44 13.59 30.96
CA GLU A 2 -2.73 13.82 31.64
C GLU A 2 -3.41 12.47 31.94
N GLU A 3 -4.37 12.46 32.88
CA GLU A 3 -5.13 11.27 33.29
C GLU A 3 -5.88 10.61 32.11
N TYR A 4 -6.22 11.40 31.09
CA TYR A 4 -6.91 10.95 29.88
C TYR A 4 -6.07 11.28 28.64
N VAL A 5 -6.12 10.39 27.64
CA VAL A 5 -5.46 10.57 26.33
C VAL A 5 -6.49 10.35 25.23
N LEU A 6 -6.48 11.20 24.21
CA LEU A 6 -7.28 11.09 23.01
C LEU A 6 -6.40 10.69 21.82
N LEU A 7 -6.52 9.44 21.39
CA LEU A 7 -5.88 8.96 20.16
C LEU A 7 -6.62 9.52 18.95
N THR A 8 -5.93 10.30 18.12
CA THR A 8 -6.50 10.93 16.93
C THR A 8 -5.85 10.36 15.68
N HIS A 9 -6.61 9.58 14.91
CA HIS A 9 -6.15 9.02 13.64
C HIS A 9 -6.51 9.95 12.49
N GLY A 10 -5.58 10.13 11.55
CA GLY A 10 -5.85 10.98 10.40
C GLY A 10 -4.73 11.00 9.37
N ASP A 11 -4.89 11.91 8.41
CA ASP A 11 -3.87 12.17 7.41
C ASP A 11 -2.73 13.02 7.99
N LEU A 12 -1.65 13.16 7.22
CA LEU A 12 -0.49 13.94 7.63
C LEU A 12 -0.85 15.40 7.91
N GLY A 13 -1.78 15.99 7.15
CA GLY A 13 -2.23 17.36 7.37
C GLY A 13 -2.93 17.56 8.72
N THR A 14 -3.68 16.57 9.18
CA THR A 14 -4.27 16.54 10.53
C THR A 14 -3.19 16.52 11.59
N GLY A 15 -2.17 15.66 11.43
CA GLY A 15 -1.02 15.59 12.34
C GLY A 15 -0.24 16.89 12.41
N GLU A 16 0.04 17.53 11.27
CA GLU A 16 0.72 18.84 11.20
C GLU A 16 -0.05 19.93 11.96
N LYS A 17 -1.39 19.95 11.84
CA LYS A 17 -2.24 20.92 12.55
C LYS A 17 -2.21 20.68 14.06
N ILE A 18 -2.34 19.44 14.51
CA ILE A 18 -2.27 19.09 15.95
C ILE A 18 -0.91 19.49 16.52
N ALA A 19 0.17 19.10 15.84
CA ALA A 19 1.53 19.43 16.27
C ALA A 19 1.78 20.95 16.28
N GLY A 20 1.22 21.68 15.31
CA GLY A 20 1.27 23.14 15.26
C GLY A 20 0.61 23.79 16.46
N LEU A 21 -0.61 23.35 16.82
CA LEU A 21 -1.35 23.82 17.99
C LEU A 21 -0.63 23.50 19.30
N GLN A 22 -0.11 22.28 19.45
CA GLN A 22 0.66 21.89 20.63
C GLN A 22 1.93 22.74 20.78
N ARG A 23 2.60 23.03 19.66
CA ARG A 23 3.82 23.84 19.65
C ARG A 23 3.53 25.30 20.02
N SER A 24 2.48 25.91 19.46
CA SER A 24 2.14 27.31 19.74
C SER A 24 1.74 27.52 21.20
N ARG A 25 1.16 26.50 21.84
CA ARG A 25 0.67 26.57 23.23
C ARG A 25 1.65 26.02 24.27
N ARG A 26 2.85 25.60 23.88
CA ARG A 26 3.82 24.93 24.78
C ARG A 26 4.22 25.77 26.00
N ILE A 27 4.17 27.11 25.89
CA ILE A 27 4.56 28.04 26.97
C ILE A 27 3.46 28.31 28.00
N GLU A 28 2.21 27.97 27.70
CA GLU A 28 1.06 28.20 28.58
C GLU A 28 1.20 27.40 29.88
N ARG A 29 1.38 28.01 31.05
CA ARG A 29 1.64 27.28 32.32
C ARG A 29 0.49 27.43 33.32
N PRO A 30 0.17 26.38 34.11
CA PRO A 30 -0.64 26.53 35.31
C PRO A 30 -0.01 27.55 36.29
N PRO A 31 -0.80 28.23 37.13
CA PRO A 31 -2.26 28.16 37.22
C PRO A 31 -3.01 29.06 36.22
N ARG A 32 -2.30 29.89 35.44
CA ARG A 32 -2.91 30.90 34.55
C ARG A 32 -3.82 30.30 33.47
N VAL A 33 -3.53 29.08 33.03
CA VAL A 33 -4.29 28.35 32.02
C VAL A 33 -4.26 26.85 32.33
N PRO A 34 -5.37 26.11 32.11
CA PRO A 34 -5.41 24.67 32.30
C PRO A 34 -4.37 23.95 31.43
N VAL A 35 -3.80 22.85 31.93
CA VAL A 35 -2.82 22.03 31.16
C VAL A 35 -3.43 21.53 29.85
N SER A 36 -4.73 21.23 29.85
CA SER A 36 -5.49 20.79 28.67
C SER A 36 -5.45 21.79 27.51
N ASN A 37 -5.23 23.09 27.76
CA ASN A 37 -5.09 24.05 26.66
C ASN A 37 -3.92 23.72 25.73
N ARG A 38 -2.87 23.06 26.23
CA ARG A 38 -1.71 22.64 25.43
C ARG A 38 -2.02 21.49 24.48
N LEU A 39 -3.18 20.87 24.59
CA LEU A 39 -3.57 19.66 23.86
C LEU A 39 -2.56 18.51 24.04
N SER A 40 -1.86 18.44 25.17
CA SER A 40 -0.91 17.36 25.46
C SER A 40 -1.57 15.99 25.57
N TYR A 41 -2.86 15.95 25.90
CA TYR A 41 -3.67 14.74 25.90
C TYR A 41 -4.01 14.24 24.48
N VAL A 42 -3.88 15.06 23.43
CA VAL A 42 -4.19 14.67 22.05
C VAL A 42 -2.95 14.03 21.41
N ILE A 43 -3.01 12.73 21.14
CA ILE A 43 -1.92 12.01 20.50
C ILE A 43 -2.32 11.65 19.08
N PHE A 44 -1.60 12.23 18.12
CA PHE A 44 -1.81 11.90 16.73
C PHE A 44 -1.20 10.55 16.38
N VAL A 45 -2.01 9.65 15.81
CA VAL A 45 -1.60 8.35 15.30
C VAL A 45 -1.68 8.38 13.77
N PRO A 46 -0.56 8.17 13.05
CA PRO A 46 -0.54 8.20 11.59
C PRO A 46 -1.57 7.25 10.99
N GLY A 47 -2.42 7.77 10.12
CA GLY A 47 -3.39 6.96 9.39
C GLY A 47 -2.69 5.95 8.47
N PHE A 48 -2.86 4.65 8.75
CA PHE A 48 -2.18 3.60 8.00
C PHE A 48 -2.64 3.55 6.53
N PHE A 49 -3.88 3.95 6.22
CA PHE A 49 -4.29 4.05 4.82
C PHE A 49 -3.52 5.14 4.07
N HIS A 50 -3.24 6.28 4.69
CA HIS A 50 -2.39 7.31 4.09
C HIS A 50 -0.93 6.88 3.96
N ILE A 51 -0.43 6.12 4.94
CA ILE A 51 0.88 5.46 4.84
C ILE A 51 0.92 4.60 3.57
N LYS A 52 -0.06 3.72 3.36
CA LYS A 52 -0.13 2.90 2.14
C LYS A 52 -0.18 3.73 0.87
N MET A 53 -0.91 4.85 0.87
CA MET A 53 -0.93 5.79 -0.26
C MET A 53 0.45 6.38 -0.52
N ALA A 54 1.18 6.77 0.53
CA ALA A 54 2.53 7.28 0.41
C ALA A 54 3.53 6.22 -0.08
N CYS A 55 3.35 4.94 0.29
CA CYS A 55 4.14 3.82 -0.22
C CYS A 55 3.92 3.60 -1.73
N THR A 56 2.66 3.54 -2.19
CA THR A 56 2.38 3.34 -3.62
C THR A 56 2.85 4.52 -4.46
N GLU A 57 2.71 5.74 -3.94
CA GLU A 57 3.19 6.92 -4.64
C GLU A 57 4.72 6.93 -4.73
N ALA A 58 5.44 6.45 -3.71
CA ALA A 58 6.88 6.31 -3.75
C ALA A 58 7.32 5.33 -4.86
N ILE A 59 6.70 4.15 -4.93
CA ILE A 59 6.96 3.17 -6.00
C ILE A 59 6.64 3.77 -7.37
N TRP A 60 5.52 4.48 -7.49
CA TRP A 60 5.15 5.15 -8.74
C TRP A 60 6.20 6.18 -9.16
N LYS A 61 6.73 6.99 -8.24
CA LYS A 61 7.80 7.95 -8.54
C LYS A 61 9.07 7.27 -9.06
N ILE A 62 9.48 6.17 -8.41
CA ILE A 62 10.72 5.45 -8.74
C ILE A 62 10.64 4.78 -10.11
N PHE A 63 9.55 4.05 -10.39
CA PHE A 63 9.51 3.12 -11.52
C PHE A 63 8.58 3.54 -12.66
N ILE A 64 7.68 4.50 -12.44
CA ILE A 64 6.65 4.86 -13.43
C ILE A 64 6.84 6.32 -13.86
N GLU A 65 6.92 7.26 -12.91
CA GLU A 65 7.17 8.67 -13.23
C GLU A 65 8.55 8.88 -13.85
N ALA A 66 9.57 8.21 -13.35
CA ALA A 66 10.94 8.32 -13.86
C ALA A 66 11.09 7.75 -15.29
N THR A 67 10.27 6.78 -15.68
CA THR A 67 10.40 6.07 -16.96
C THR A 67 9.25 6.32 -17.93
N LYS A 68 8.31 7.21 -17.60
CA LYS A 68 7.22 7.57 -18.52
C LYS A 68 7.80 8.29 -19.73
N PRO A 69 7.21 8.10 -20.93
CA PRO A 69 7.69 8.82 -22.11
C PRO A 69 7.54 10.33 -21.94
N SER A 70 8.48 11.09 -22.51
CA SER A 70 8.32 12.53 -22.71
C SER A 70 7.12 12.80 -23.63
N PRO A 71 6.53 14.01 -23.60
CA PRO A 71 5.45 14.36 -24.52
C PRO A 71 5.83 14.10 -25.98
N GLY A 72 5.08 13.22 -26.67
CA GLY A 72 5.35 12.81 -28.05
C GLY A 72 6.39 11.69 -28.24
N GLY A 73 7.02 11.21 -27.15
CA GLY A 73 7.96 10.09 -27.17
C GLY A 73 7.29 8.72 -27.01
N SER A 74 7.99 7.66 -27.42
CA SER A 74 7.60 6.27 -27.16
C SER A 74 8.09 5.81 -25.78
N SER A 75 7.35 4.88 -25.16
CA SER A 75 7.79 4.27 -23.89
C SER A 75 8.94 3.30 -24.15
N HIS A 76 9.95 3.29 -23.26
CA HIS A 76 10.99 2.27 -23.35
C HIS A 76 10.38 0.88 -23.11
N LYS A 77 10.66 -0.06 -24.01
CA LYS A 77 10.04 -1.40 -24.00
C LYS A 77 10.31 -2.19 -22.70
N HIS A 78 11.45 -1.94 -22.05
CA HIS A 78 11.83 -2.57 -20.78
C HIS A 78 11.41 -1.79 -19.53
N SER A 79 10.64 -0.71 -19.67
CA SER A 79 10.20 0.07 -18.49
C SER A 79 9.04 -0.60 -17.76
N ILE A 80 8.99 -0.39 -16.44
CA ILE A 80 7.82 -0.79 -15.64
C ILE A 80 6.56 -0.03 -16.09
N PHE A 81 6.71 1.19 -16.59
CA PHE A 81 5.62 1.93 -17.24
C PHE A 81 4.97 1.11 -18.36
N THR A 82 5.76 0.52 -19.26
CA THR A 82 5.24 -0.33 -20.36
C THR A 82 4.50 -1.56 -19.81
N LEU A 83 5.02 -2.22 -18.77
CA LEU A 83 4.30 -3.33 -18.13
C LEU A 83 2.95 -2.89 -17.54
N CYS A 84 2.88 -1.68 -16.97
CA CYS A 84 1.63 -1.09 -16.48
C CYS A 84 0.65 -0.76 -17.63
N THR A 85 1.14 -0.32 -18.79
CA THR A 85 0.27 -0.04 -19.94
C THR A 85 -0.31 -1.31 -20.55
N LEU A 86 0.40 -2.43 -20.53
CA LEU A 86 -0.15 -3.75 -20.92
C LEU A 86 -1.33 -4.15 -20.04
N LEU A 87 -1.27 -3.86 -18.74
CA LEU A 87 -2.36 -4.15 -17.80
C LEU A 87 -3.56 -3.21 -17.99
N ARG A 88 -3.34 -1.96 -18.43
CA ARG A 88 -4.39 -0.94 -18.58
C ARG A 88 -4.18 -0.08 -19.84
N PRO A 89 -4.34 -0.66 -21.05
CA PRO A 89 -4.00 0.01 -22.31
C PRO A 89 -4.89 1.23 -22.62
N LYS A 90 -6.10 1.30 -22.01
CA LYS A 90 -7.03 2.41 -22.18
C LYS A 90 -6.79 3.58 -21.22
N GLU A 91 -5.85 3.45 -20.27
CA GLU A 91 -5.66 4.41 -19.19
C GLU A 91 -4.21 4.93 -19.10
N ILE A 92 -3.43 4.82 -20.18
CA ILE A 92 -2.00 5.18 -20.25
C ILE A 92 -1.72 6.59 -19.70
N ALA A 93 -2.49 7.59 -20.14
CA ALA A 93 -2.33 8.97 -19.67
C ALA A 93 -2.54 9.10 -18.15
N LYS A 94 -3.49 8.35 -17.57
CA LYS A 94 -3.74 8.36 -16.13
C LYS A 94 -2.58 7.73 -15.36
N ILE A 95 -1.99 6.66 -15.89
CA ILE A 95 -0.84 5.97 -15.28
C ILE A 95 0.36 6.93 -15.18
N GLY A 96 0.64 7.71 -16.22
CA GLY A 96 1.82 8.58 -16.26
C GLY A 96 1.67 9.93 -15.56
N LEU A 97 0.45 10.41 -15.32
CA LEU A 97 0.21 11.77 -14.79
C LEU A 97 -0.20 11.77 -13.32
N ASN A 98 -1.34 11.13 -13.01
CA ASN A 98 -1.92 11.20 -11.66
C ASN A 98 -2.79 9.96 -11.38
N PRO A 99 -2.20 8.77 -11.23
CA PRO A 99 -2.96 7.57 -10.97
C PRO A 99 -3.52 7.59 -9.55
N SER A 100 -4.79 7.23 -9.40
CA SER A 100 -5.41 7.07 -8.08
C SER A 100 -4.70 5.99 -7.25
N PHE A 101 -4.80 6.07 -5.91
CA PHE A 101 -4.28 5.03 -5.02
C PHE A 101 -4.71 3.62 -5.43
N CYS A 102 -6.00 3.42 -5.74
CA CYS A 102 -6.50 2.11 -6.15
C CYS A 102 -5.80 1.61 -7.42
N MET A 103 -5.59 2.49 -8.40
CA MET A 103 -4.87 2.14 -9.63
C MET A 103 -3.42 1.75 -9.33
N GLN A 104 -2.70 2.57 -8.56
CA GLN A 104 -1.31 2.26 -8.19
C GLN A 104 -1.21 0.94 -7.41
N HIS A 105 -2.06 0.75 -6.39
CA HIS A 105 -2.14 -0.48 -5.61
C HIS A 105 -2.35 -1.70 -6.49
N THR A 106 -3.28 -1.63 -7.44
CA THR A 106 -3.56 -2.75 -8.36
C THR A 106 -2.41 -3.01 -9.31
N LEU A 107 -1.83 -1.98 -9.93
CA LEU A 107 -0.73 -2.14 -10.88
C LEU A 107 0.51 -2.74 -10.22
N ILE A 108 0.89 -2.25 -9.03
CA ILE A 108 2.04 -2.78 -8.27
C ILE A 108 1.86 -4.28 -8.01
N ASN A 109 0.71 -4.68 -7.47
CA ASN A 109 0.46 -6.10 -7.15
C ASN A 109 0.39 -6.99 -8.40
N HIS A 110 -0.17 -6.50 -9.50
CA HIS A 110 -0.30 -7.30 -10.72
C HIS A 110 1.03 -7.48 -11.45
N VAL A 111 1.84 -6.41 -11.58
CA VAL A 111 3.18 -6.53 -12.18
C VAL A 111 4.08 -7.39 -11.29
N LEU A 112 4.01 -7.23 -9.96
CA LEU A 112 4.71 -8.12 -9.02
C LEU A 112 4.27 -9.57 -9.17
N ALA A 113 2.96 -9.84 -9.21
CA ALA A 113 2.45 -11.19 -9.37
C ALA A 113 2.95 -11.83 -10.68
N ALA A 114 2.89 -11.10 -11.80
CA ALA A 114 3.41 -11.59 -13.08
C ALA A 114 4.93 -11.89 -12.99
N SER A 115 5.72 -10.98 -12.41
CA SER A 115 7.16 -11.20 -12.27
C SER A 115 7.49 -12.40 -11.39
N ILE A 116 6.85 -12.53 -10.23
CA ILE A 116 7.12 -13.61 -9.28
C ILE A 116 6.67 -14.95 -9.87
N LEU A 117 5.49 -15.01 -10.50
CA LEU A 117 5.03 -16.23 -11.18
C LEU A 117 6.00 -16.66 -12.29
N LEU A 118 6.56 -15.71 -13.06
CA LEU A 118 7.58 -16.02 -14.07
C LEU A 118 8.89 -16.52 -13.43
N CYS A 119 9.34 -15.93 -12.31
CA CYS A 119 10.48 -16.46 -11.57
C CYS A 119 10.24 -17.90 -11.10
N TRP A 120 9.05 -18.19 -10.57
CA TRP A 120 8.65 -19.53 -10.17
C TRP A 120 8.70 -20.51 -11.34
N THR A 121 8.10 -20.17 -12.49
CA THR A 121 8.14 -21.00 -13.70
C THR A 121 9.59 -21.30 -14.13
N ASN A 122 10.45 -20.29 -14.13
CA ASN A 122 11.86 -20.46 -14.53
C ASN A 122 12.62 -21.39 -13.57
N GLU A 123 12.42 -21.25 -12.26
CA GLU A 123 13.08 -22.08 -11.26
C GLU A 123 12.63 -23.54 -11.32
N ILE A 124 11.32 -23.80 -11.48
CA ILE A 124 10.82 -25.18 -11.59
C ILE A 124 11.30 -25.85 -12.88
N GLN A 125 11.40 -25.10 -13.97
CA GLN A 125 11.91 -25.61 -15.24
C GLN A 125 13.40 -25.93 -15.12
N ALA A 126 14.18 -25.03 -14.50
CA ALA A 126 15.61 -25.23 -14.32
C ALA A 126 15.96 -26.42 -13.40
N ARG A 127 15.17 -26.65 -12.34
CA ARG A 127 15.46 -27.71 -11.35
C ARG A 127 14.85 -29.06 -11.68
N TYR A 128 13.61 -29.06 -12.16
CA TYR A 128 12.82 -30.28 -12.29
C TYR A 128 12.38 -30.54 -13.74
N GLY A 129 12.57 -29.59 -14.66
CA GLY A 129 12.18 -29.73 -16.07
C GLY A 129 10.68 -29.55 -16.33
N TYR A 130 9.91 -29.01 -15.39
CA TYR A 130 8.48 -28.73 -15.57
C TYR A 130 8.25 -27.42 -16.33
N GLU A 131 7.34 -27.42 -17.31
CA GLU A 131 7.07 -26.25 -18.15
C GLU A 131 6.05 -25.30 -17.50
N THR A 132 5.21 -25.80 -16.59
CA THR A 132 4.15 -25.00 -15.94
C THR A 132 4.05 -25.25 -14.44
N LEU A 133 3.58 -24.23 -13.71
CA LEU A 133 3.32 -24.36 -12.28
C LEU A 133 2.21 -25.37 -11.98
N GLU A 134 1.20 -25.47 -12.86
CA GLU A 134 0.15 -26.47 -12.74
C GLU A 134 0.66 -27.90 -12.91
N GLU A 135 1.65 -28.12 -13.78
CA GLU A 135 2.31 -29.42 -13.93
C GLU A 135 3.10 -29.78 -12.67
N TRP A 136 3.97 -28.88 -12.21
CA TRP A 136 4.72 -29.07 -10.97
C TRP A 136 3.80 -29.34 -9.76
N ALA A 137 2.71 -28.59 -9.63
CA ALA A 137 1.75 -28.76 -8.54
C ALA A 137 1.06 -30.13 -8.53
N ARG A 138 0.86 -30.78 -9.70
CA ARG A 138 0.29 -32.14 -9.77
C ARG A 138 1.23 -33.20 -9.19
N HIS A 139 2.52 -32.93 -9.17
CA HIS A 139 3.52 -33.80 -8.56
C HIS A 139 3.63 -33.62 -7.03
N SER A 140 2.71 -32.86 -6.42
CA SER A 140 2.59 -32.70 -4.96
C SER A 140 3.89 -32.24 -4.28
N PRO A 141 4.42 -31.06 -4.65
CA PRO A 141 5.63 -30.52 -4.03
C PRO A 141 5.44 -30.33 -2.52
N THR A 142 6.51 -30.55 -1.78
CA THR A 142 6.53 -30.43 -0.32
C THR A 142 6.65 -28.97 0.12
N TYR A 143 6.38 -28.70 1.39
CA TYR A 143 6.60 -27.36 1.95
C TYR A 143 8.05 -26.90 1.82
N ASP A 144 9.01 -27.81 2.00
CA ASP A 144 10.43 -27.51 1.87
C ASP A 144 10.79 -27.15 0.42
N ASP A 145 10.21 -27.82 -0.59
CA ASP A 145 10.37 -27.42 -1.99
C ASP A 145 9.90 -25.97 -2.22
N PHE A 146 8.76 -25.57 -1.63
CA PHE A 146 8.29 -24.18 -1.74
C PHE A 146 9.26 -23.19 -1.08
N VAL A 147 9.82 -23.53 0.08
CA VAL A 147 10.78 -22.67 0.78
C VAL A 147 12.07 -22.54 -0.04
N ASP A 148 12.64 -23.66 -0.47
CA ASP A 148 13.90 -23.69 -1.23
C ASP A 148 13.81 -22.94 -2.56
N ILE A 149 12.68 -23.06 -3.26
CA ILE A 149 12.47 -22.30 -4.50
C ILE A 149 12.28 -20.81 -4.18
N SER A 150 11.51 -20.47 -3.14
CA SER A 150 11.32 -19.08 -2.72
C SER A 150 12.63 -18.40 -2.37
N GLU A 151 13.52 -19.09 -1.66
CA GLU A 151 14.83 -18.56 -1.28
C GLU A 151 15.71 -18.26 -2.50
N GLU A 152 15.76 -19.16 -3.48
CA GLU A 152 16.52 -18.90 -4.71
C GLU A 152 15.90 -17.79 -5.56
N ILE A 153 14.58 -17.70 -5.64
CA ILE A 153 13.91 -16.56 -6.29
C ILE A 153 14.35 -15.26 -5.63
N VAL A 154 14.39 -15.21 -4.29
CA VAL A 154 14.84 -14.02 -3.55
C VAL A 154 16.31 -13.72 -3.85
N LYS A 155 17.20 -14.72 -3.82
CA LYS A 155 18.63 -14.54 -4.11
C LYS A 155 18.88 -14.05 -5.55
N GLY A 156 18.16 -14.62 -6.52
CA GLY A 156 18.36 -14.36 -7.94
C GLY A 156 17.66 -13.09 -8.46
N HIS A 157 16.43 -12.86 -8.02
CA HIS A 157 15.49 -11.91 -8.65
C HIS A 157 14.98 -10.78 -7.75
N VAL A 158 15.43 -10.73 -6.50
CA VAL A 158 15.13 -9.61 -5.58
C VAL A 158 16.42 -8.90 -5.24
N ALA A 159 16.42 -7.57 -5.31
CA ALA A 159 17.58 -6.78 -4.92
C ALA A 159 17.79 -6.84 -3.38
N PRO A 160 19.05 -6.99 -2.89
CA PRO A 160 19.36 -6.80 -1.48
C PRO A 160 19.20 -5.33 -1.04
N GLN A 161 19.12 -5.06 0.25
CA GLN A 161 18.87 -3.70 0.78
C GLN A 161 19.94 -2.67 0.37
N ALA A 162 21.20 -3.09 0.26
CA ALA A 162 22.32 -2.26 -0.19
C ALA A 162 22.71 -2.62 -1.63
N PHE A 163 21.73 -2.89 -2.50
CA PHE A 163 22.01 -3.23 -3.88
C PHE A 163 22.70 -2.05 -4.59
N ARG A 164 23.86 -2.35 -5.16
CA ARG A 164 24.58 -1.45 -6.06
C ARG A 164 24.64 -2.15 -7.41
N PRO A 165 23.92 -1.66 -8.43
CA PRO A 165 24.08 -2.20 -9.76
C PRO A 165 25.54 -2.02 -10.20
N PRO A 166 26.11 -2.96 -10.98
CA PRO A 166 27.45 -2.81 -11.50
C PRO A 166 27.61 -1.48 -12.23
N GLU A 167 28.64 -0.70 -11.88
CA GLU A 167 29.02 0.48 -12.65
C GLU A 167 29.52 0.01 -14.03
N GLU A 168 29.19 0.79 -15.08
CA GLU A 168 29.30 0.46 -16.50
C GLU A 168 30.39 -0.56 -16.88
N GLY A 169 30.04 -1.57 -17.69
CA GLY A 169 31.00 -2.57 -18.13
C GLY A 169 30.36 -3.86 -18.60
N LYS A 170 31.17 -4.94 -18.67
CA LYS A 170 30.75 -6.25 -19.19
C LYS A 170 29.66 -6.94 -18.36
N ASP A 171 29.40 -6.54 -17.12
CA ASP A 171 28.39 -7.16 -16.25
C ASP A 171 27.17 -6.26 -15.96
N ALA A 172 27.11 -5.05 -16.54
CA ALA A 172 25.98 -4.15 -16.36
C ALA A 172 24.74 -4.63 -17.16
N ASP A 173 23.58 -4.70 -16.50
CA ASP A 173 22.30 -5.03 -17.13
C ASP A 173 21.17 -4.23 -16.46
N ALA A 174 21.00 -2.99 -16.93
CA ALA A 174 20.08 -2.03 -16.32
C ALA A 174 18.62 -2.54 -16.29
N VAL A 175 18.24 -3.39 -17.25
CA VAL A 175 16.89 -3.96 -17.34
C VAL A 175 16.66 -4.98 -16.23
N ARG A 176 17.56 -5.96 -16.10
CA ARG A 176 17.48 -6.97 -15.04
C ARG A 176 17.62 -6.32 -13.67
N ASP A 177 18.55 -5.38 -13.52
CA ASP A 177 18.77 -4.67 -12.26
C ASP A 177 17.54 -3.87 -11.85
N THR A 178 16.86 -3.22 -12.80
CA THR A 178 15.57 -2.55 -12.55
C THR A 178 14.49 -3.54 -12.13
N MET A 179 14.41 -4.72 -12.75
CA MET A 179 13.46 -5.75 -12.33
C MET A 179 13.74 -6.28 -10.91
N LYS A 180 15.01 -6.43 -10.53
CA LYS A 180 15.38 -6.81 -9.16
C LYS A 180 14.97 -5.76 -8.13
N LEU A 181 15.20 -4.49 -8.45
CA LEU A 181 14.76 -3.35 -7.62
C LEU A 181 13.23 -3.24 -7.56
N TRP A 182 12.55 -3.43 -8.69
CA TRP A 182 11.08 -3.46 -8.74
C TRP A 182 10.53 -4.55 -7.82
N ASN A 183 11.04 -5.77 -7.92
CA ASN A 183 10.60 -6.88 -7.09
C ASN A 183 10.84 -6.61 -5.61
N GLN A 184 11.99 -6.03 -5.24
CA GLN A 184 12.29 -5.64 -3.87
C GLN A 184 11.24 -4.66 -3.30
N ASP A 185 11.01 -3.54 -4.00
CA ASP A 185 10.12 -2.48 -3.52
C ASP A 185 8.64 -2.91 -3.56
N ALA A 186 8.24 -3.64 -4.59
CA ALA A 186 6.88 -4.16 -4.70
C ALA A 186 6.61 -5.27 -3.65
N LEU A 187 7.58 -6.14 -3.35
CA LEU A 187 7.48 -7.10 -2.24
C LEU A 187 7.42 -6.39 -0.89
N LEU A 188 8.22 -5.35 -0.68
CA LEU A 188 8.12 -4.51 0.53
C LEU A 188 6.70 -3.96 0.70
N TYR A 189 6.07 -3.50 -0.38
CA TYR A 189 4.69 -3.04 -0.36
C TYR A 189 3.67 -4.16 -0.10
N ALA A 190 3.85 -5.33 -0.72
CA ALA A 190 3.01 -6.50 -0.50
C ALA A 190 3.08 -6.96 0.96
N MET A 191 4.29 -7.08 1.53
CA MET A 191 4.52 -7.41 2.94
C MET A 191 3.91 -6.37 3.88
N THR A 192 4.06 -5.08 3.57
CA THR A 192 3.48 -3.99 4.38
C THR A 192 1.95 -4.06 4.38
N SER A 193 1.36 -4.38 3.23
CA SER A 193 -0.08 -4.59 3.09
C SER A 193 -0.55 -5.84 3.83
N HIS A 194 0.18 -6.94 3.73
CA HIS A 194 -0.15 -8.21 4.38
C HIS A 194 -0.07 -8.11 5.91
N ALA A 195 1.00 -7.53 6.46
CA ALA A 195 1.15 -7.29 7.89
C ALA A 195 -0.02 -6.47 8.44
N ALA A 196 -0.44 -5.43 7.73
CA ALA A 196 -1.57 -4.62 8.16
C ALA A 196 -2.92 -5.32 8.03
N ASN A 197 -3.11 -6.19 7.03
CA ASN A 197 -4.35 -6.93 6.86
C ASN A 197 -4.49 -8.05 7.89
N THR A 198 -3.39 -8.68 8.29
CA THR A 198 -3.32 -9.72 9.34
C THR A 198 -3.35 -9.14 10.74
N GLY A 199 -3.11 -7.83 10.90
CA GLY A 199 -3.07 -7.16 12.20
C GLY A 199 -1.72 -7.25 12.91
N ASP A 200 -0.65 -7.64 12.21
CA ASP A 200 0.70 -7.70 12.72
C ASP A 200 1.33 -6.29 12.76
N VAL A 201 1.02 -5.56 13.82
CA VAL A 201 1.54 -4.20 14.04
C VAL A 201 3.05 -4.19 14.26
N GLY A 202 3.62 -5.24 14.86
CA GLY A 202 5.07 -5.34 15.07
C GLY A 202 5.82 -5.39 13.74
N ARG A 203 5.34 -6.19 12.79
CA ARG A 203 5.90 -6.23 11.43
C ARG A 203 5.65 -4.93 10.66
N VAL A 204 4.50 -4.29 10.86
CA VAL A 204 4.25 -2.94 10.29
C VAL A 204 5.34 -1.96 10.75
N GLU A 205 5.65 -1.90 12.04
CA GLU A 205 6.69 -1.00 12.57
C GLU A 205 8.06 -1.24 11.93
N GLN A 206 8.46 -2.51 11.81
CA GLN A 206 9.73 -2.90 11.19
C GLN A 206 9.81 -2.48 9.72
N LEU A 207 8.74 -2.74 8.94
CA LEU A 207 8.71 -2.40 7.51
C LEU A 207 8.68 -0.89 7.28
N LEU A 208 8.09 -0.11 8.19
CA LEU A 208 8.09 1.35 8.10
C LEU A 208 9.49 1.96 8.20
N LEU A 209 10.44 1.30 8.87
CA LEU A 209 11.84 1.75 8.88
C LEU A 209 12.42 1.79 7.48
N LEU A 210 12.14 0.77 6.66
CA LEU A 210 12.57 0.72 5.25
C LEU A 210 11.89 1.82 4.42
N TRP A 211 10.60 2.02 4.62
CA TRP A 211 9.85 3.08 3.95
C TRP A 211 10.36 4.49 4.27
N ILE A 212 10.86 4.75 5.48
CA ILE A 212 11.46 6.05 5.83
C ILE A 212 12.61 6.39 4.88
N TYR A 213 13.49 5.44 4.57
CA TYR A 213 14.61 5.66 3.66
C TYR A 213 14.13 5.92 2.23
N ILE A 214 13.19 5.11 1.74
CA ILE A 214 12.60 5.28 0.40
C ILE A 214 11.92 6.66 0.29
N TRP A 215 11.11 7.05 1.28
CA TRP A 215 10.45 8.36 1.29
C TRP A 215 11.43 9.53 1.33
N LYS A 216 12.58 9.40 2.01
CA LYS A 216 13.64 10.41 1.93
C LYS A 216 14.21 10.52 0.52
N GLY A 217 14.47 9.39 -0.14
CA GLY A 217 15.02 9.36 -1.51
C GLY A 217 14.08 9.96 -2.56
N VAL A 218 12.78 9.70 -2.48
CA VAL A 218 11.78 10.14 -3.47
C VAL A 218 11.15 11.52 -3.17
N GLY A 219 11.74 12.28 -2.25
CA GLY A 219 11.27 13.63 -1.90
C GLY A 219 10.00 13.69 -1.03
N LYS A 220 9.57 12.58 -0.42
CA LYS A 220 8.44 12.54 0.53
C LYS A 220 8.92 12.81 1.97
N HIS A 221 9.73 13.86 2.14
CA HIS A 221 10.41 14.19 3.40
C HIS A 221 9.45 14.38 4.58
N LYS A 222 8.25 14.90 4.36
CA LYS A 222 7.26 15.08 5.43
C LYS A 222 6.77 13.74 6.00
N TYR A 223 6.49 12.76 5.14
CA TYR A 223 6.12 11.41 5.59
C TYR A 223 7.30 10.73 6.30
N ALA A 224 8.50 10.81 5.72
CA ALA A 224 9.70 10.26 6.35
C ALA A 224 9.91 10.83 7.76
N LYS A 225 9.88 12.16 7.90
CA LYS A 225 10.03 12.84 9.18
C LYS A 225 8.94 12.42 10.17
N HIS A 226 7.68 12.49 9.75
CA HIS A 226 6.56 12.21 10.62
C HIS A 226 6.56 10.77 11.14
N ILE A 227 6.83 9.79 10.27
CA ILE A 227 6.90 8.38 10.69
C ILE A 227 8.15 8.12 11.54
N THR A 228 9.28 8.79 11.26
CA THR A 228 10.48 8.73 12.13
C THR A 228 10.15 9.24 13.54
N ASP A 229 9.57 10.44 13.65
CA ASP A 229 9.22 11.05 14.93
C ASP A 229 8.19 10.18 15.68
N PHE A 230 7.21 9.61 14.96
CA PHE A 230 6.21 8.71 15.55
C PHE A 230 6.83 7.41 16.09
N LEU A 231 7.65 6.71 15.31
CA LEU A 231 8.30 5.47 15.75
C LEU A 231 9.30 5.71 16.89
N LEU A 232 10.00 6.84 16.88
CA LEU A 232 10.89 7.23 17.98
C LEU A 232 10.10 7.43 19.28
N ASN A 233 8.96 8.13 19.22
CA ASN A 233 8.10 8.30 20.37
C ASN A 233 7.50 6.97 20.84
N LEU A 234 7.06 6.12 19.92
CA LEU A 234 6.52 4.81 20.25
C LEU A 234 7.52 3.92 21.00
N ASN A 235 8.79 3.95 20.59
CA ASN A 235 9.85 3.10 21.14
C ASN A 235 10.56 3.69 22.36
N LYS A 236 10.68 5.02 22.46
CA LYS A 236 11.53 5.69 23.46
C LYS A 236 10.87 6.88 24.16
N GLY A 237 9.84 7.49 23.57
CA GLY A 237 9.25 8.73 24.08
C GLY A 237 8.06 8.52 25.01
N TRP A 238 7.15 7.61 24.68
CA TRP A 238 5.92 7.37 25.44
C TRP A 238 6.09 6.26 26.49
N PRO A 239 5.34 6.30 27.60
CA PRO A 239 5.31 5.20 28.55
C PRO A 239 4.87 3.89 27.87
N PRO A 240 5.41 2.73 28.29
CA PRO A 240 5.13 1.44 27.65
C PRO A 240 3.63 1.12 27.52
N CYS A 241 2.84 1.46 28.54
CA CYS A 241 1.38 1.27 28.52
C CYS A 241 0.74 2.07 27.36
N LEU A 242 1.10 3.34 27.20
CA LEU A 242 0.58 4.19 26.13
C LEU A 242 1.02 3.68 24.75
N SER A 243 2.29 3.32 24.59
CA SER A 243 2.79 2.75 23.33
C SER A 243 2.01 1.49 22.95
N ARG A 244 1.77 0.60 23.93
CA ARG A 244 0.96 -0.60 23.73
C ARG A 244 -0.48 -0.26 23.34
N THR A 245 -1.10 0.72 24.00
CA THR A 245 -2.44 1.19 23.65
C THR A 245 -2.49 1.71 22.21
N ILE A 246 -1.51 2.48 21.78
CA ILE A 246 -1.42 2.98 20.39
C ILE A 246 -1.30 1.82 19.41
N GLN A 247 -0.40 0.87 19.66
CA GLN A 247 -0.23 -0.32 18.82
C GLN A 247 -1.53 -1.10 18.66
N LEU A 248 -2.23 -1.36 19.77
CA LEU A 248 -3.51 -2.09 19.77
C LEU A 248 -4.64 -1.34 19.03
N ASN A 249 -4.53 -0.02 18.87
CA ASN A 249 -5.55 0.81 18.23
C ASN A 249 -5.13 1.34 16.85
N TRP A 250 -3.94 0.98 16.35
CA TRP A 250 -3.47 1.47 15.05
C TRP A 250 -4.26 0.86 13.88
N LEU A 251 -4.58 -0.42 14.01
CA LEU A 251 -5.36 -1.21 13.06
C LEU A 251 -6.65 -1.71 13.72
N VAL A 252 -7.74 -1.74 12.97
CA VAL A 252 -9.04 -2.21 13.42
C VAL A 252 -9.59 -3.25 12.45
N ASN A 253 -10.26 -4.29 12.96
CA ASN A 253 -10.90 -5.31 12.12
C ASN A 253 -12.41 -5.13 12.08
N PRO A 254 -12.95 -4.28 11.16
CA PRO A 254 -14.38 -4.04 11.08
C PRO A 254 -15.20 -5.25 10.59
N THR A 255 -14.54 -6.29 10.06
CA THR A 255 -15.22 -7.48 9.53
C THR A 255 -15.22 -8.66 10.48
N GLY A 256 -14.31 -8.68 11.47
CA GLY A 256 -14.08 -9.80 12.37
C GLY A 256 -13.50 -11.06 11.70
N ARG A 257 -13.09 -10.96 10.42
CA ARG A 257 -12.54 -12.09 9.65
C ARG A 257 -11.02 -12.05 9.59
N PRO A 258 -10.35 -13.19 9.34
CA PRO A 258 -8.95 -13.21 8.94
C PRO A 258 -8.69 -12.23 7.79
N ASP A 259 -7.52 -11.57 7.79
CA ASP A 259 -7.12 -10.53 6.84
C ASP A 259 -8.05 -9.30 6.75
N GLY A 260 -8.90 -9.15 7.76
CA GLY A 260 -9.93 -8.12 7.86
C GLY A 260 -9.46 -6.79 8.45
N PHE A 261 -8.23 -6.71 8.96
CA PHE A 261 -7.71 -5.49 9.58
C PHE A 261 -7.48 -4.37 8.58
N ARG A 262 -7.79 -3.15 8.98
CA ARG A 262 -7.63 -1.92 8.19
C ARG A 262 -7.09 -0.82 9.11
N GLY A 263 -6.40 0.17 8.52
CA GLY A 263 -6.07 1.38 9.27
C GLY A 263 -7.33 2.04 9.83
N ALA A 264 -7.28 2.53 11.07
CA ALA A 264 -8.43 3.22 11.68
C ALA A 264 -8.91 4.40 10.81
N ASP A 265 -7.98 5.13 10.20
CA ASP A 265 -8.26 6.23 9.27
C ASP A 265 -9.00 5.78 8.00
N TRP A 266 -8.80 4.54 7.54
CA TRP A 266 -9.56 3.98 6.43
C TRP A 266 -11.03 3.82 6.79
N VAL A 267 -11.32 3.30 7.98
CA VAL A 267 -12.69 3.12 8.48
C VAL A 267 -13.37 4.48 8.66
N LEU A 268 -12.63 5.47 9.19
CA LEU A 268 -13.11 6.85 9.30
C LEU A 268 -13.43 7.46 7.92
N LYS A 269 -12.53 7.30 6.93
CA LYS A 269 -12.78 7.76 5.55
C LYS A 269 -13.98 7.08 4.92
N TRP A 270 -14.13 5.78 5.15
CA TRP A 270 -15.27 5.02 4.65
C TRP A 270 -16.60 5.49 5.26
N ASN A 271 -16.61 5.85 6.54
CA ASN A 271 -17.77 6.47 7.18
C ASN A 271 -18.01 7.89 6.64
N ASN A 272 -16.97 8.71 6.47
CA ASN A 272 -17.08 10.04 5.89
C ASN A 272 -17.71 10.01 4.49
N LEU A 273 -17.32 9.04 3.64
CA LEU A 273 -17.94 8.85 2.32
C LEU A 273 -19.46 8.67 2.43
N ARG A 274 -19.91 7.85 3.39
CA ARG A 274 -21.33 7.58 3.62
C ARG A 274 -22.07 8.82 4.13
N HIS A 275 -21.50 9.51 5.12
CA HIS A 275 -22.11 10.69 5.72
C HIS A 275 -22.21 11.86 4.74
N LYS A 276 -21.14 12.12 3.97
CA LYS A 276 -21.00 13.34 3.17
C LYS A 276 -21.47 13.21 1.72
N HIS A 277 -21.48 11.99 1.18
CA HIS A 277 -21.81 11.78 -0.23
C HIS A 277 -23.01 10.85 -0.45
N THR A 278 -23.16 9.80 0.37
CA THR A 278 -24.28 8.85 0.19
C THR A 278 -25.56 9.29 0.86
N HIS A 279 -25.48 9.84 2.09
CA HIS A 279 -26.64 10.12 2.94
C HIS A 279 -26.73 11.59 3.38
N SER A 280 -26.02 12.50 2.71
CA SER A 280 -25.95 13.91 3.09
C SER A 280 -27.17 14.75 2.69
N GLY A 281 -28.15 14.16 1.99
CA GLY A 281 -29.15 14.94 1.25
C GLY A 281 -28.57 15.55 -0.03
N GLN A 282 -29.42 16.26 -0.79
CA GLN A 282 -29.06 16.92 -2.05
C GLN A 282 -29.43 18.41 -2.01
N GLY A 283 -28.66 19.22 -2.75
CA GLY A 283 -28.92 20.65 -2.93
C GLY A 283 -28.94 21.43 -1.60
N PRO A 284 -29.95 22.28 -1.34
CA PRO A 284 -29.99 23.14 -0.16
C PRO A 284 -30.12 22.36 1.16
N ASN A 285 -30.51 21.08 1.11
CA ASN A 285 -30.64 20.22 2.29
C ASN A 285 -29.31 19.61 2.75
N GLN A 286 -28.22 19.81 2.01
CA GLN A 286 -26.88 19.32 2.37
C GLN A 286 -26.22 20.16 3.47
N THR A 287 -26.89 20.31 4.61
CA THR A 287 -26.40 21.09 5.76
C THR A 287 -25.69 20.19 6.77
N ILE A 288 -24.78 20.78 7.56
CA ILE A 288 -24.10 20.06 8.65
C ILE A 288 -25.11 19.50 9.66
N GLN A 289 -26.14 20.27 10.00
CA GLN A 289 -27.20 19.84 10.92
C GLN A 289 -27.94 18.60 10.40
N TYR A 290 -28.25 18.56 9.09
CA TYR A 290 -28.86 17.40 8.47
C TYR A 290 -27.92 16.19 8.51
N ILE A 291 -26.65 16.36 8.14
CA ILE A 291 -25.65 15.28 8.20
C ILE A 291 -25.53 14.72 9.63
N ILE A 292 -25.47 15.57 10.65
CA ILE A 292 -25.42 15.14 12.06
C ILE A 292 -26.67 14.33 12.41
N LYS A 293 -27.87 14.82 12.05
CA LYS A 293 -29.14 14.13 12.28
C LYS A 293 -29.19 12.75 11.62
N GLN A 294 -28.67 12.62 10.40
CA GLN A 294 -28.66 11.35 9.65
C GLN A 294 -27.55 10.39 10.06
N SER A 295 -26.45 10.91 10.64
CA SER A 295 -25.25 10.11 10.96
C SER A 295 -25.50 8.86 11.81
N PRO A 296 -26.26 8.90 12.92
CA PRO A 296 -26.55 7.69 13.69
C PRO A 296 -27.40 6.65 12.93
N LEU A 297 -28.12 7.08 11.87
CA LEU A 297 -29.02 6.22 11.10
C LEU A 297 -28.35 5.53 9.91
N VAL A 298 -27.09 5.85 9.57
CA VAL A 298 -26.40 5.29 8.40
C VAL A 298 -26.40 3.76 8.39
N LYS A 299 -26.25 3.13 9.56
CA LYS A 299 -26.29 1.67 9.67
C LYS A 299 -27.68 1.11 9.38
N VAL A 300 -28.72 1.80 9.86
CA VAL A 300 -30.13 1.45 9.59
C VAL A 300 -30.39 1.54 8.09
N PHE A 301 -30.00 2.64 7.43
CA PHE A 301 -30.17 2.79 5.98
C PHE A 301 -29.52 1.65 5.19
N GLN A 302 -28.31 1.25 5.58
CA GLN A 302 -27.62 0.12 4.93
C GLN A 302 -28.34 -1.19 5.10
N ASN A 303 -28.88 -1.45 6.29
CA ASN A 303 -29.64 -2.67 6.56
C ASN A 303 -30.97 -2.66 5.79
N THR A 304 -31.68 -1.53 5.75
CA THR A 304 -32.90 -1.36 4.95
C THR A 304 -32.64 -1.62 3.47
N HIS A 305 -31.57 -1.07 2.89
CA HIS A 305 -31.18 -1.37 1.51
C HIS A 305 -30.94 -2.87 1.26
N LYS A 306 -30.38 -3.60 2.24
CA LYS A 306 -30.21 -5.05 2.12
C LYS A 306 -31.55 -5.78 2.15
N VAL A 307 -32.44 -5.43 3.08
CA VAL A 307 -33.78 -6.01 3.20
C VAL A 307 -34.57 -5.82 1.90
N ILE A 308 -34.59 -4.59 1.36
CA ILE A 308 -35.25 -4.27 0.09
C ILE A 308 -34.67 -5.13 -1.04
N LYS A 309 -33.34 -5.21 -1.17
CA LYS A 309 -32.71 -6.03 -2.23
C LYS A 309 -33.10 -7.50 -2.15
N VAL A 310 -33.17 -8.07 -0.94
CA VAL A 310 -33.60 -9.45 -0.73
C VAL A 310 -35.09 -9.60 -1.07
N GLY A 311 -35.94 -8.71 -0.55
CA GLY A 311 -37.39 -8.76 -0.77
C GLY A 311 -37.81 -8.62 -2.24
N PHE A 312 -37.09 -7.83 -3.03
CA PHE A 312 -37.33 -7.70 -4.47
C PHE A 312 -36.57 -8.73 -5.33
N ALA A 313 -36.03 -9.79 -4.73
CA ALA A 313 -35.25 -10.81 -5.44
C ALA A 313 -34.16 -10.23 -6.35
N LEU A 314 -33.54 -9.11 -5.96
CA LEU A 314 -32.38 -8.52 -6.66
C LEU A 314 -31.09 -9.33 -6.38
N THR A 315 -31.24 -10.64 -6.16
CA THR A 315 -30.23 -11.63 -5.74
C THR A 315 -29.19 -11.89 -6.82
N GLY A 316 -29.50 -11.62 -8.10
CA GLY A 316 -28.55 -11.66 -9.21
C GLY A 316 -27.50 -10.53 -9.20
N ARG A 317 -27.63 -9.53 -8.34
CA ARG A 317 -26.60 -8.50 -8.15
C ARG A 317 -25.65 -8.94 -7.04
N THR A 318 -24.47 -9.40 -7.41
CA THR A 318 -23.40 -9.70 -6.45
C THR A 318 -23.10 -8.45 -5.61
N LEU A 319 -23.26 -8.53 -4.28
CA LEU A 319 -22.94 -7.42 -3.35
C LEU A 319 -21.45 -7.05 -3.36
N LYS A 320 -20.61 -7.96 -3.86
CA LYS A 320 -19.19 -7.76 -4.16
C LYS A 320 -18.99 -8.17 -5.62
N HIS A 321 -18.40 -7.30 -6.43
CA HIS A 321 -17.86 -7.77 -7.70
C HIS A 321 -16.88 -8.92 -7.41
N PRO A 322 -17.02 -10.09 -8.08
CA PRO A 322 -15.99 -11.11 -7.97
C PRO A 322 -14.66 -10.49 -8.40
N PRO A 323 -13.53 -10.92 -7.81
CA PRO A 323 -12.24 -10.47 -8.26
C PRO A 323 -12.13 -10.75 -9.77
N PRO A 324 -11.51 -9.85 -10.55
CA PRO A 324 -11.34 -10.06 -11.97
C PRO A 324 -10.57 -11.36 -12.21
N VAL A 325 -10.95 -12.11 -13.23
CA VAL A 325 -10.18 -13.30 -13.65
C VAL A 325 -8.89 -12.80 -14.29
N MET A 326 -7.80 -12.84 -13.52
CA MET A 326 -6.53 -12.22 -13.89
C MET A 326 -5.60 -13.11 -14.72
N LYS A 327 -5.89 -14.42 -14.86
CA LYS A 327 -4.99 -15.42 -15.49
C LYS A 327 -4.44 -14.95 -16.84
N LYS A 328 -5.31 -14.68 -17.82
CA LYS A 328 -4.92 -14.19 -19.16
C LYS A 328 -4.14 -12.88 -19.14
N THR A 329 -4.49 -11.98 -18.22
CA THR A 329 -3.83 -10.68 -18.10
C THR A 329 -2.41 -10.82 -17.53
N LEU A 330 -2.22 -11.70 -16.55
CA LEU A 330 -0.90 -11.99 -16.00
C LEU A 330 -0.04 -12.77 -17.00
N GLU A 331 -0.61 -13.79 -17.65
CA GLU A 331 0.05 -14.54 -18.74
C GLU A 331 0.54 -13.59 -19.84
N HIS A 332 -0.26 -12.61 -20.26
CA HIS A 332 0.15 -11.64 -21.26
C HIS A 332 1.38 -10.81 -20.83
N VAL A 333 1.43 -10.38 -19.56
CA VAL A 333 2.58 -9.65 -19.02
C VAL A 333 3.79 -10.57 -18.87
N GLN A 334 3.61 -11.82 -18.45
CA GLN A 334 4.67 -12.82 -18.36
C GLN A 334 5.29 -13.11 -19.73
N SER A 335 4.47 -13.38 -20.75
CA SER A 335 4.94 -13.60 -22.12
C SER A 335 5.70 -12.38 -22.66
N TYR A 336 5.27 -11.16 -22.31
CA TYR A 336 6.01 -9.95 -22.68
C TYR A 336 7.37 -9.86 -21.98
N MET A 337 7.43 -10.11 -20.67
CA MET A 337 8.68 -10.12 -19.90
C MET A 337 9.67 -11.18 -20.40
N GLU A 338 9.16 -12.36 -20.77
CA GLU A 338 9.94 -13.47 -21.32
C GLU A 338 10.48 -13.16 -22.71
N LEU A 339 9.62 -12.65 -23.61
CA LEU A 339 10.00 -12.22 -24.96
C LEU A 339 11.13 -11.18 -24.91
N GLU A 340 11.02 -10.22 -23.99
CA GLU A 340 12.02 -9.16 -23.79
C GLU A 340 13.16 -9.56 -22.84
N LYS A 341 13.15 -10.82 -22.35
CA LYS A 341 14.16 -11.42 -21.46
C LYS A 341 14.46 -10.56 -20.23
N MET A 342 13.45 -9.93 -19.65
CA MET A 342 13.62 -8.90 -18.61
C MET A 342 14.18 -9.44 -17.29
N LEU A 343 14.00 -10.73 -17.01
CA LEU A 343 14.49 -11.40 -15.79
C LEU A 343 15.80 -12.18 -16.01
N THR A 344 16.22 -12.35 -17.27
CA THR A 344 17.45 -13.06 -17.65
C THR A 344 18.62 -12.10 -17.71
N LEU A 345 19.81 -12.53 -17.29
CA LEU A 345 21.02 -11.72 -17.40
C LEU A 345 21.43 -11.57 -18.88
N LEU A 346 21.37 -10.35 -19.39
CA LEU A 346 21.88 -9.97 -20.70
C LEU A 346 22.77 -8.73 -20.56
N ARG A 347 24.06 -8.95 -20.76
CA ARG A 347 25.10 -7.94 -20.57
C ARG A 347 24.94 -6.76 -21.55
N GLY A 348 25.14 -5.55 -21.05
CA GLY A 348 25.18 -4.31 -21.85
C GLY A 348 23.82 -3.66 -22.13
N ARG A 349 22.70 -4.15 -21.56
CA ARG A 349 21.39 -3.51 -21.72
C ARG A 349 21.31 -2.20 -20.95
N LYS A 350 20.67 -1.20 -21.57
CA LYS A 350 20.39 0.13 -21.00
C LYS A 350 18.88 0.34 -20.87
N LEU A 351 18.48 1.22 -19.96
CA LEU A 351 17.08 1.59 -19.69
C LEU A 351 16.92 3.12 -19.70
#